data_AF-A0A150KI37-F1
#
_entry.id   AF-A0A150KI37-F1
#
_cell.length_a   1.000
_cell.length_b   1.000
_cell.length_c   1.000
_cell.angle_alpha   90.00
_cell.angle_beta   90.00
_cell.angle_gamma   90.00
#
_symmetry.space_group_name_H-M   'P 1'
#
loop_
_entity.id
_entity.type
_entity.pdbx_description
1 polymer ?
#
loop_
_entity_poly.entity_id
_entity_poly.type
_entity_poly.pdbx_seq_one_letter_code
_entity_poly.pdbx_strand_id
1 'polypeptide(L)' 'MIEAVKWTGENWKEIDEFITTYHETYPKDGVIMIDTLEGTHIANVGDYIIKGVQGEFYPCKPDIFEQSYETTE' A
#
# COMPACT_ATOMS: atom_id res chain seq x y z
N MET A 1 -7.49 6.17 -13.16
CA MET A 1 -6.51 5.08 -13.00
C MET A 1 -5.87 5.27 -11.64
N ILE A 2 -5.96 4.26 -10.78
CA ILE A 2 -5.40 4.31 -9.43
C ILE A 2 -4.19 3.37 -9.44
N GLU A 3 -3.09 3.82 -8.87
CA GLU A 3 -1.88 2.99 -8.76
C GLU A 3 -1.96 2.20 -7.45
N ALA A 4 -1.74 0.89 -7.51
CA ALA A 4 -1.72 0.04 -6.33
C ALA A 4 -0.77 -1.15 -6.50
N VAL A 5 -0.14 -1.57 -5.41
CA VAL A 5 0.76 -2.73 -5.33
C VAL A 5 0.29 -3.64 -4.21
N LYS A 6 0.20 -4.95 -4.46
CA LYS A 6 -0.18 -5.93 -3.44
C LYS A 6 1.02 -6.34 -2.61
N TRP A 7 0.88 -6.36 -1.28
CA TRP A 7 1.86 -6.95 -0.40
C TRP A 7 1.78 -8.48 -0.41
N THR A 8 2.81 -9.12 -0.96
CA THR A 8 2.88 -10.59 -1.09
C THR A 8 3.65 -11.25 0.05
N GLY A 9 4.31 -10.49 0.91
CA GLY A 9 5.26 -10.99 1.91
C GLY A 9 6.71 -11.06 1.39
N GLU A 10 6.89 -11.05 0.06
CA GLU A 10 8.20 -11.24 -0.58
C GLU A 10 8.61 -10.03 -1.42
N ASN A 11 7.65 -9.28 -1.98
CA ASN A 11 7.89 -8.14 -2.88
C ASN A 11 8.15 -6.81 -2.17
N TRP A 12 8.85 -6.81 -1.04
CA TRP A 12 8.99 -5.59 -0.22
C TRP A 12 9.75 -4.49 -0.96
N LYS A 13 10.68 -4.88 -1.84
CA LYS A 13 11.43 -3.94 -2.70
C LYS A 13 10.53 -3.22 -3.68
N GLU A 14 9.56 -3.90 -4.26
CA GLU A 14 8.58 -3.30 -5.17
C GLU A 14 7.74 -2.25 -4.43
N ILE A 15 7.33 -2.56 -3.20
CA ILE A 15 6.58 -1.63 -2.34
C ILE A 15 7.45 -0.45 -1.92
N ASP A 16 8.71 -0.71 -1.58
CA ASP A 16 9.67 0.34 -1.24
C ASP A 16 9.83 1.28 -2.44
N GLU A 17 10.10 0.77 -3.64
CA GLU A 17 10.19 1.57 -4.87
C GLU A 17 8.87 2.31 -5.20
N PHE A 18 7.73 1.71 -4.89
CA PHE A 18 6.41 2.33 -5.10
C PHE A 18 6.17 3.53 -4.17
N ILE A 19 6.73 3.51 -2.96
CA ILE A 19 6.49 4.49 -1.90
C ILE A 19 7.61 5.54 -1.79
N THR A 20 8.87 5.16 -2.06
CA THR A 20 10.10 5.90 -1.69
C THR A 20 10.43 7.14 -2.52
N THR A 21 9.46 7.80 -3.15
CA THR A 21 9.70 9.19 -3.54
C THR A 21 9.69 10.13 -2.31
N TYR A 22 8.91 9.81 -1.25
CA TYR A 22 8.72 10.70 -0.10
C TYR A 22 8.47 10.04 1.27
N HIS A 23 8.41 8.71 1.36
CA HIS A 23 7.96 8.01 2.56
C HIS A 23 8.91 6.87 2.95
N GLU A 24 9.01 6.60 4.25
CA GLU A 24 9.77 5.47 4.79
C GLU A 24 8.85 4.24 4.91
N THR A 25 9.32 3.08 4.44
CA THR A 25 8.69 1.79 4.75
C THR A 25 9.70 0.80 5.28
N TYR A 26 9.30 0.02 6.28
CA TYR A 26 10.17 -1.02 6.81
C TYR A 26 9.37 -2.31 7.01
N PRO A 27 9.76 -3.41 6.36
CA PRO A 27 9.21 -4.71 6.68
C PRO A 27 9.65 -5.10 8.09
N LYS A 28 8.70 -5.19 9.00
CA LYS A 28 8.93 -5.61 10.38
C LYS A 28 7.90 -6.66 10.76
N ASP A 29 8.32 -7.78 11.33
CA ASP A 29 7.41 -8.86 11.75
C ASP A 29 6.42 -9.34 10.65
N GLY A 30 6.83 -9.26 9.36
CA GLY A 30 5.99 -9.69 8.23
C GLY A 30 4.94 -8.67 7.75
N VAL A 31 4.96 -7.45 8.28
CA VAL A 31 4.07 -6.36 7.86
C VAL A 31 4.84 -5.19 7.28
N ILE A 32 4.17 -4.37 6.47
CA ILE A 32 4.68 -3.09 5.99
C ILE A 32 4.03 -1.97 6.82
N MET A 33 4.85 -1.09 7.38
CA MET A 33 4.38 0.13 8.03
C MET A 33 4.46 1.29 7.03
N ILE A 34 3.39 2.08 6.95
CA ILE A 34 3.25 3.22 6.05
C ILE A 34 2.91 4.44 6.91
N ASP A 35 3.79 5.43 6.92
CA ASP A 35 3.53 6.68 7.61
C ASP A 35 2.65 7.61 6.77
N THR A 36 1.48 7.94 7.31
CA THR A 36 0.49 8.83 6.71
C THR A 36 0.29 10.08 7.57
N LEU A 37 -0.45 11.07 7.07
CA LEU A 37 -0.84 12.26 7.84
C LEU A 37 -1.71 11.94 9.06
N GLU A 38 -2.38 10.80 9.06
CA GLU A 38 -3.24 10.32 10.16
C GLU A 38 -2.50 9.42 11.16
N GLY A 39 -1.23 9.11 10.89
CA GLY A 39 -0.38 8.23 11.69
C GLY A 39 0.17 7.05 10.89
N THR A 40 0.84 6.14 11.58
CA THR A 40 1.41 4.92 10.98
C THR A 40 0.31 3.87 10.76
N HIS A 41 0.13 3.45 9.52
CA HIS A 41 -0.76 2.36 9.13
C HIS A 41 0.02 1.08 8.83
N ILE A 42 -0.62 -0.07 9.02
CA ILE A 42 0.00 -1.38 8.84
C ILE A 42 -0.67 -2.14 7.69
N ALA A 43 0.11 -2.58 6.72
CA ALA A 43 -0.29 -3.48 5.65
C ALA A 43 0.18 -4.91 5.96
N ASN A 44 -0.75 -5.87 5.91
CA ASN A 44 -0.50 -7.30 6.09
C ASN A 44 -0.38 -7.99 4.75
N VAL A 45 0.23 -9.18 4.72
CA VAL A 45 0.30 -9.98 3.49
C VAL A 45 -1.12 -10.17 2.93
N GLY A 46 -1.29 -9.85 1.66
CA GLY A 46 -2.56 -9.83 0.95
C GLY A 46 -3.17 -8.43 0.79
N ASP A 47 -2.79 -7.46 1.62
CA ASP A 47 -3.26 -6.08 1.53
C ASP A 47 -2.65 -5.37 0.33
N TYR A 48 -3.38 -4.42 -0.24
CA TYR A 48 -2.92 -3.51 -1.28
C TYR A 48 -2.40 -2.22 -0.65
N ILE A 49 -1.30 -1.70 -1.18
CA ILE A 49 -0.86 -0.34 -0.94
C ILE A 49 -1.35 0.50 -2.11
N ILE A 50 -2.16 1.51 -1.83
CA ILE A 50 -2.74 2.40 -2.84
C ILE A 50 -2.06 3.76 -2.76
N LYS A 51 -1.78 4.35 -3.92
CA LYS A 51 -1.35 5.74 -4.05
C LYS A 51 -2.55 6.63 -4.38
N GLY A 52 -2.88 7.52 -3.45
CA GLY A 52 -3.92 8.52 -3.61
C GLY A 52 -3.51 9.64 -4.57
N VAL A 53 -4.50 10.45 -4.98
CA VAL A 53 -4.33 11.54 -5.95
C VAL A 53 -3.40 12.66 -5.49
N GLN A 54 -3.21 12.81 -4.17
CA GLN A 54 -2.31 13.80 -3.56
C GLN A 54 -0.93 13.23 -3.23
N GLY A 55 -0.62 12.00 -3.67
CA GLY A 55 0.63 11.31 -3.36
C GLY A 55 0.67 10.63 -2.00
N GLU A 56 -0.46 10.59 -1.28
CA GLU A 56 -0.61 9.86 -0.02
C GLU A 56 -0.69 8.35 -0.26
N PHE A 57 -0.19 7.54 0.67
CA PHE A 57 -0.21 6.08 0.57
C PHE A 57 -1.03 5.47 1.71
N TYR A 58 -1.85 4.46 1.39
CA TYR A 58 -2.69 3.78 2.37
C TYR A 58 -2.75 2.28 2.13
N PRO A 59 -2.79 1.45 3.19
CA PRO A 59 -3.14 0.04 3.05
C PRO A 59 -4.65 -0.12 2.83
N CYS A 60 -5.02 -1.06 1.96
CA CYS A 60 -6.38 -1.40 1.61
C CYS A 60 -6.55 -2.92 1.61
N LYS A 61 -7.64 -3.40 2.21
CA LYS A 61 -7.95 -4.83 2.22
C LYS A 61 -8.34 -5.28 0.82
N PRO A 62 -7.94 -6.50 0.38
CA PRO A 62 -8.25 -7.01 -0.95
C PRO A 62 -9.75 -6.96 -1.25
N ASP A 63 -10.58 -7.38 -0.29
CA ASP A 63 -12.04 -7.36 -0.45
C ASP A 63 -12.60 -5.95 -0.70
N ILE A 64 -11.99 -4.92 -0.10
CA ILE A 64 -12.39 -3.51 -0.28
C ILE A 64 -11.86 -2.98 -1.62
N PHE A 65 -10.64 -3.38 -1.99
CA PHE A 65 -9.99 -2.97 -3.21
C PHE A 65 -10.78 -3.43 -4.44
N GLU A 66 -11.11 -4.73 -4.49
CA GLU A 66 -11.88 -5.33 -5.59
C GLU A 66 -13.26 -4.68 -5.73
N GLN A 67 -13.94 -4.39 -4.62
CA GLN A 67 -15.25 -3.73 -4.64
C GLN A 67 -15.22 -2.26 -5.10
N SER A 68 -14.11 -1.54 -4.84
CA SER A 68 -14.06 -0.08 -5.02
C SER A 68 -13.30 0.35 -6.27
N TYR A 69 -12.40 -0.48 -6.78
CA TYR A 69 -11.41 -0.07 -7.77
C TYR A 69 -11.32 -0.99 -9.00
N GLU A 70 -11.87 -2.22 -8.94
CA GLU A 70 -11.94 -3.11 -10.10
C GLU A 70 -13.07 -2.70 -11.09
N THR A 71 -13.88 -1.69 -10.74
CA THR A 71 -15.01 -1.23 -11.56
C THR A 71 -14.67 -0.13 -12.58
N THR A 72 -13.39 0.18 -12.80
CA THR A 72 -12.97 1.15 -13.82
C THR A 72 -12.16 0.49 -14.93
N GLU A 73 -12.85 -0.24 -15.81
CA GLU A 73 -12.43 -0.48 -17.20
C GLU A 73 -12.99 0.61 -18.13
#